data_AF-A0A6P5N6F7-F1
#
_entry.id   AF-A0A6P5N6F7-F1
#
_cell.length_a   1.000
_cell.length_b   1.000
_cell.length_c   1.000
_cell.angle_alpha   90.00
_cell.angle_beta   90.00
_cell.angle_gamma   90.00
#
_symmetry.space_group_name_H-M   'P 1'
#
loop_
_entity.id
_entity.type
_entity.pdbx_description
1 polymer ?
#
loop_
_entity_poly.entity_id
_entity_poly.type
_entity_poly.pdbx_seq_one_letter_code
_entity_poly.pdbx_strand_id
1 'polypeptide(L)'
;MSEIMKNQGSQWWWLDTHTITRRSQWLQSTLNELNKKTQAMLKLIEQDADSFAQRAEMYYKKRPELLSLVEDFYKTHRLLAERYDQVRPDTGARLLKVGGSPFASPSCKLQKAVSFADSGYDDSNSESCDVEDEFMESEVDDPEHEDDVRSVASSDKVMMKIKKEIQNKGDKEQLKKKDSICEEIVVLKAEIERLKEENKAQKDQIRQKDIICGEVMMLRRENERFREENRVQKEELKQKGNLVCKEKIERLEEENRELVEKLKLKVPACVELIELRKEIRKLKEENRAKEDQINQKDSVCAEITVLRKEIQILKEENRAKEDQLKQKDSFLDELMVLSKGFGEENRLLKEKLELKDAMCDEVMVLRKEIERLREDNREKEDQLKQKSSICDEVMVLQKEIEGLREENRTKQDQLKYKDAICIKIMTLSEETEKLRVENIALKDLLKKKDNIYDEVSVMLREEIEELQIENKTQKTHLKQKDEEKMGVIRHLSLAIDLLKQENVKMRSFISKELEKKWNNPFNKLFNRASKNQTSVMPI
;
A
#
# COMPACT_ATOMS: atom_id res chain seq x y z
N MET A 1 -3.27 30.17 -48.25
CA MET A 1 -2.78 30.12 -46.85
C MET A 1 -3.88 29.51 -46.00
N SER A 2 -3.75 28.23 -45.68
CA SER A 2 -4.37 27.57 -44.51
C SER A 2 -3.62 26.25 -44.35
N GLU A 3 -2.53 26.36 -43.60
CA GLU A 3 -1.58 25.31 -43.28
C GLU A 3 -2.26 24.35 -42.30
N ILE A 4 -2.50 23.11 -42.75
CA ILE A 4 -3.02 22.03 -41.91
C ILE A 4 -1.91 21.69 -40.91
N MET A 5 -2.05 22.18 -39.68
CA MET A 5 -1.22 21.78 -38.55
C MET A 5 -1.40 20.27 -38.33
N LYS A 6 -0.51 19.48 -38.92
CA LYS A 6 -0.29 18.10 -38.50
C LYS A 6 0.19 18.17 -37.07
N ASN A 7 -0.66 17.72 -36.16
CA ASN A 7 -0.37 17.59 -34.75
C ASN A 7 0.70 16.51 -34.58
N GLN A 8 1.97 16.88 -34.73
CA GLN A 8 3.09 16.08 -34.23
C GLN A 8 3.03 16.17 -32.70
N GLY A 9 2.20 15.30 -32.11
CA GLY A 9 2.23 15.06 -30.67
C GLY A 9 3.64 14.66 -30.29
N SER A 10 4.24 15.48 -29.43
CA SER A 10 5.54 15.33 -28.79
C SER A 10 6.13 13.93 -28.91
N GLN A 11 7.18 13.79 -29.72
CA GLN A 11 8.04 12.62 -29.69
C GLN A 11 8.46 12.38 -28.23
N TRP A 12 7.97 11.27 -27.68
CA TRP A 12 8.04 10.98 -26.26
C TRP A 12 9.51 10.76 -25.86
N TRP A 13 10.00 11.56 -24.92
CA TRP A 13 11.41 11.66 -24.50
C TRP A 13 12.08 10.36 -24.03
N TRP A 14 11.32 9.28 -23.83
CA TRP A 14 11.83 7.94 -23.48
C TRP A 14 12.00 7.02 -24.70
N LEU A 15 11.53 7.42 -25.89
CA LEU A 15 11.76 6.71 -27.17
C LEU A 15 13.11 7.05 -27.81
N ASP A 16 13.68 8.23 -27.50
CA ASP A 16 14.99 8.66 -28.01
C ASP A 16 16.12 7.92 -27.29
N THR A 17 16.39 6.73 -27.81
CA THR A 17 17.37 5.78 -27.27
C THR A 17 18.74 5.97 -27.94
N HIS A 18 19.34 7.16 -27.81
CA HIS A 18 20.73 7.39 -28.23
C HIS A 18 21.78 7.00 -27.16
N THR A 19 21.39 6.37 -26.06
CA THR A 19 22.31 5.94 -24.97
C THR A 19 22.52 4.42 -24.88
N ILE A 20 21.94 3.60 -25.76
CA ILE A 20 22.01 2.11 -25.68
C ILE A 20 23.14 1.51 -26.54
N THR A 21 24.16 2.27 -26.90
CA THR A 21 25.23 1.80 -27.81
C THR A 21 26.25 0.85 -27.13
N ARG A 22 26.09 0.52 -25.83
CA ARG A 22 27.04 -0.30 -25.05
C ARG A 22 26.43 -1.45 -24.23
N ARG A 23 25.22 -1.94 -24.56
CA ARG A 23 24.59 -3.07 -23.85
C ARG A 23 24.39 -4.30 -24.74
N SER A 24 24.23 -5.46 -24.11
CA SER A 24 24.14 -6.79 -24.71
C SER A 24 23.15 -6.86 -25.90
N GLN A 25 23.54 -7.55 -26.96
CA GLN A 25 22.75 -7.68 -28.21
C GLN A 25 21.34 -8.23 -27.98
N TRP A 26 21.18 -9.11 -26.98
CA TRP A 26 19.88 -9.68 -26.62
C TRP A 26 18.95 -8.63 -26.01
N LEU A 27 19.45 -7.75 -25.14
CA LEU A 27 18.67 -6.71 -24.49
C LEU A 27 18.19 -5.67 -25.50
N GLN A 28 19.06 -5.28 -26.44
CA GLN A 28 18.69 -4.39 -27.53
C GLN A 28 17.57 -4.99 -28.40
N SER A 29 17.67 -6.30 -28.71
CA SER A 29 16.67 -7.00 -29.52
C SER A 29 15.32 -7.06 -28.79
N THR A 30 15.31 -7.40 -27.50
CA THR A 30 14.10 -7.45 -26.68
C THR A 30 13.48 -6.07 -26.47
N LEU A 31 14.29 -5.03 -26.21
CA LEU A 31 13.79 -3.66 -26.04
C LEU A 31 13.20 -3.11 -27.36
N ASN A 32 13.80 -3.45 -28.50
CA ASN A 32 13.25 -3.07 -29.80
C ASN A 32 11.94 -3.81 -30.11
N GLU A 33 11.81 -5.09 -29.73
CA GLU A 33 10.56 -5.83 -29.85
C GLU A 33 9.46 -5.23 -28.97
N LEU A 34 9.78 -4.88 -27.72
CA LEU A 34 8.87 -4.18 -26.80
C LEU A 34 8.43 -2.83 -27.38
N ASN A 35 9.36 -2.04 -27.93
CA ASN A 35 9.06 -0.77 -28.56
C ASN A 35 8.12 -0.93 -29.77
N LYS A 36 8.36 -1.93 -30.62
CA LYS A 36 7.47 -2.26 -31.75
C LYS A 36 6.05 -2.61 -31.28
N LYS A 37 5.92 -3.37 -30.18
CA LYS A 37 4.62 -3.71 -29.59
C LYS A 37 3.92 -2.47 -29.04
N THR A 38 4.63 -1.58 -28.35
CA THR A 38 4.08 -0.32 -27.86
C THR A 38 3.59 0.57 -29.01
N GLN A 39 4.36 0.69 -30.10
CA GLN A 39 3.92 1.42 -31.29
C GLN A 39 2.69 0.79 -31.96
N ALA A 40 2.56 -0.54 -31.98
CA ALA A 40 1.38 -1.22 -32.49
C ALA A 40 0.13 -0.92 -31.63
N MET A 41 0.27 -0.93 -30.30
CA MET A 41 -0.81 -0.55 -29.38
C MET A 41 -1.26 0.90 -29.58
N LEU A 42 -0.31 1.83 -29.69
CA LEU A 42 -0.60 3.25 -29.91
C LEU A 42 -1.38 3.47 -31.22
N LYS A 43 -0.99 2.78 -32.29
CA LYS A 43 -1.72 2.84 -33.58
C LYS A 43 -3.15 2.31 -33.50
N LEU A 44 -3.46 1.40 -32.58
CA LEU A 44 -4.84 0.94 -32.36
C LEU A 44 -5.68 2.01 -31.64
N ILE A 45 -5.04 2.90 -30.89
CA ILE A 45 -5.68 3.95 -30.09
C ILE A 45 -5.80 5.28 -30.86
N GLU A 46 -4.77 5.66 -31.63
CA GLU A 46 -4.66 6.97 -32.29
C GLU A 46 -5.38 7.07 -33.64
N GLN A 47 -6.17 6.07 -34.05
CA GLN A 47 -6.80 6.12 -35.38
C GLN A 47 -7.75 7.33 -35.50
N ASP A 48 -7.47 8.19 -36.49
CA ASP A 48 -8.22 9.41 -36.75
C ASP A 48 -9.71 9.09 -36.97
N ALA A 49 -10.54 9.66 -36.10
CA ALA A 49 -11.99 9.60 -36.21
C ALA A 49 -12.51 11.03 -36.22
N ASP A 50 -13.26 11.37 -37.28
CA ASP A 50 -13.79 12.72 -37.53
C ASP A 50 -14.85 13.14 -36.49
N SER A 51 -15.35 12.18 -35.70
CA SER A 51 -16.32 12.40 -34.62
C SER A 51 -16.02 11.57 -33.37
N PHE A 52 -16.33 12.12 -32.19
CA PHE A 52 -16.13 11.47 -30.89
C PHE A 52 -16.88 10.13 -30.77
N ALA A 53 -18.10 10.05 -31.30
CA ALA A 53 -18.90 8.83 -31.27
C ALA A 53 -18.24 7.69 -32.06
N GLN A 54 -17.67 8.02 -33.23
CA GLN A 54 -16.93 7.06 -34.06
C GLN A 54 -15.60 6.66 -33.40
N ARG A 55 -14.91 7.58 -32.72
CA ARG A 55 -13.71 7.27 -31.92
C ARG A 55 -14.01 6.25 -30.84
N ALA A 56 -15.11 6.44 -30.10
CA ALA A 56 -15.54 5.53 -29.05
C ALA A 56 -15.93 4.15 -29.63
N GLU A 57 -16.70 4.11 -30.72
CA GLU A 57 -17.11 2.87 -31.37
C GLU A 57 -15.90 2.06 -31.87
N MET A 58 -14.95 2.72 -32.54
CA MET A 58 -13.72 2.08 -33.03
C MET A 58 -12.84 1.57 -31.89
N TYR A 59 -12.74 2.32 -30.78
CA TYR A 59 -12.03 1.87 -29.58
C TYR A 59 -12.63 0.59 -29.01
N TYR A 60 -13.95 0.53 -28.83
CA TYR A 60 -14.60 -0.67 -28.28
C TYR A 60 -14.47 -1.89 -29.20
N LYS A 61 -14.47 -1.70 -30.52
CA LYS A 61 -14.20 -2.78 -31.49
C LYS A 61 -12.77 -3.30 -31.43
N LYS A 62 -11.79 -2.42 -31.21
CA LYS A 62 -10.34 -2.77 -31.14
C LYS A 62 -9.84 -3.18 -29.76
N ARG A 63 -10.65 -2.94 -28.72
CA ARG A 63 -10.34 -3.29 -27.33
C ARG A 63 -9.84 -4.73 -27.13
N PRO A 64 -10.44 -5.79 -27.73
CA PRO A 64 -9.93 -7.15 -27.54
C PRO A 64 -8.51 -7.34 -28.12
N GLU A 65 -8.20 -6.74 -29.27
CA GLU A 65 -6.87 -6.80 -29.89
C GLU A 65 -5.83 -6.02 -29.05
N LEU A 66 -6.23 -4.86 -28.54
CA LEU A 66 -5.39 -4.05 -27.64
C LEU A 66 -5.10 -4.80 -26.33
N LEU A 67 -6.09 -5.47 -25.73
CA LEU A 67 -5.90 -6.26 -24.52
C LEU A 67 -4.92 -7.41 -24.74
N SER A 68 -5.05 -8.14 -25.86
CA SER A 68 -4.11 -9.21 -26.22
C SER A 68 -2.67 -8.70 -26.32
N LEU A 69 -2.47 -7.56 -26.98
CA LEU A 69 -1.14 -6.94 -27.13
C LEU A 69 -0.55 -6.52 -25.77
N VAL A 70 -1.38 -5.96 -24.87
CA VAL A 70 -0.96 -5.57 -23.50
C VAL A 70 -0.56 -6.79 -22.67
N GLU A 71 -1.32 -7.89 -22.75
CA GLU A 71 -0.98 -9.14 -22.06
C GLU A 71 0.36 -9.71 -22.55
N ASP A 72 0.61 -9.70 -23.85
CA ASP A 72 1.87 -10.18 -24.43
C ASP A 72 3.06 -9.26 -24.10
N PHE A 73 2.81 -7.95 -24.00
CA PHE A 73 3.80 -6.99 -23.49
C PHE A 73 4.13 -7.25 -22.03
N TYR A 74 3.13 -7.51 -21.19
CA TYR A 74 3.36 -7.85 -19.78
C TYR A 74 4.15 -9.16 -19.62
N LYS A 75 3.81 -10.22 -20.37
CA LYS A 75 4.56 -11.49 -20.37
C LYS A 75 6.01 -11.29 -20.77
N THR A 76 6.26 -10.53 -21.84
CA THR A 76 7.63 -10.28 -22.32
C THR A 76 8.44 -9.39 -21.38
N HIS A 77 7.83 -8.37 -20.78
CA HIS A 77 8.47 -7.57 -19.73
C HIS A 77 8.82 -8.41 -18.50
N ARG A 78 7.92 -9.28 -18.05
CA ARG A 78 8.18 -10.20 -16.93
C ARG A 78 9.36 -11.13 -17.21
N LEU A 79 9.38 -11.75 -18.39
CA LEU A 79 10.51 -12.60 -18.82
C LEU A 79 11.83 -11.83 -18.90
N LEU A 80 11.79 -10.56 -19.29
CA LEU A 80 12.96 -9.69 -19.31
C LEU A 80 13.50 -9.42 -17.89
N ALA A 81 12.63 -9.12 -16.93
CA ALA A 81 13.00 -8.93 -15.54
C ALA A 81 13.58 -10.22 -14.92
N GLU A 82 12.92 -11.37 -15.15
CA GLU A 82 13.38 -12.68 -14.67
C GLU A 82 14.77 -13.04 -15.23
N ARG A 83 15.06 -12.68 -16.50
CA ARG A 83 16.40 -12.88 -17.09
C ARG A 83 17.43 -11.86 -16.59
N TYR A 84 17.02 -10.63 -16.28
CA TYR A 84 17.94 -9.64 -15.72
C TYR A 84 18.45 -10.09 -14.35
N ASP A 85 17.58 -10.65 -13.51
CA ASP A 85 17.96 -11.21 -12.21
C ASP A 85 18.93 -12.40 -12.36
N GLN A 86 18.78 -13.21 -13.40
CA GLN A 86 19.69 -14.33 -13.72
C GLN A 86 21.07 -13.87 -14.20
N VAL A 87 21.17 -12.71 -14.85
CA VAL A 87 22.43 -12.13 -15.37
C VAL A 87 23.14 -11.29 -14.31
N ARG A 88 22.58 -11.18 -13.09
CA ARG A 88 23.20 -10.55 -11.93
C ARG A 88 23.75 -11.61 -10.94
N PRO A 89 24.78 -12.41 -11.29
CA PRO A 89 25.39 -13.31 -10.32
C PRO A 89 26.21 -12.52 -9.30
N ASP A 90 25.99 -12.89 -8.05
CA ASP A 90 26.68 -12.54 -6.81
C ASP A 90 28.14 -12.06 -7.04
N THR A 91 28.34 -10.74 -7.07
CA THR A 91 29.68 -10.11 -7.14
C THR A 91 30.40 -10.19 -5.78
N GLY A 92 29.92 -10.99 -4.83
CA GLY A 92 30.48 -11.13 -3.48
C GLY A 92 31.25 -12.42 -3.18
N ALA A 93 31.47 -13.33 -4.14
CA ALA A 93 31.99 -14.67 -3.83
C ALA A 93 33.25 -15.08 -4.63
N ARG A 94 34.25 -14.19 -4.74
CA ARG A 94 35.60 -14.58 -5.19
C ARG A 94 36.70 -13.99 -4.30
N LEU A 95 37.00 -14.67 -3.18
CA LEU A 95 38.39 -14.88 -2.72
C LEU A 95 38.46 -15.99 -1.66
N LEU A 96 39.32 -17.00 -1.91
CA LEU A 96 39.67 -18.17 -1.07
C LEU A 96 38.55 -19.23 -0.95
N LYS A 97 38.75 -20.50 -1.34
CA LYS A 97 39.87 -21.37 -0.95
C LYS A 97 40.04 -22.56 -1.90
N VAL A 98 41.32 -22.88 -2.13
CA VAL A 98 41.86 -24.09 -2.76
C VAL A 98 41.57 -25.33 -1.90
N GLY A 99 41.18 -26.43 -2.56
CA GLY A 99 41.48 -27.82 -2.14
C GLY A 99 40.45 -28.55 -1.26
N GLY A 100 39.70 -29.50 -1.85
CA GLY A 100 39.03 -30.58 -1.09
C GLY A 100 37.91 -31.35 -1.81
N SER A 101 38.27 -32.51 -2.38
CA SER A 101 37.48 -33.74 -2.63
C SER A 101 36.23 -33.74 -3.56
N PRO A 102 36.10 -34.70 -4.50
CA PRO A 102 34.94 -34.85 -5.38
C PRO A 102 33.97 -35.92 -4.86
N PHE A 103 32.90 -35.56 -4.16
CA PHE A 103 31.65 -36.35 -4.19
C PHE A 103 30.45 -35.55 -3.62
N ALA A 104 29.31 -35.72 -4.29
CA ALA A 104 27.93 -35.34 -3.94
C ALA A 104 27.39 -33.93 -4.30
N SER A 105 26.39 -33.93 -5.19
CA SER A 105 25.44 -32.85 -5.55
C SER A 105 24.12 -33.00 -4.75
N PRO A 106 23.07 -32.17 -4.98
CA PRO A 106 22.94 -30.79 -4.52
C PRO A 106 21.62 -30.55 -3.74
N SER A 107 21.61 -29.67 -2.74
CA SER A 107 20.40 -28.94 -2.38
C SER A 107 20.75 -27.54 -1.89
N CYS A 108 20.39 -26.54 -2.70
CA CYS A 108 20.71 -25.14 -2.50
C CYS A 108 19.55 -24.48 -1.73
N LYS A 109 19.82 -23.98 -0.52
CA LYS A 109 19.02 -22.91 0.11
C LYS A 109 19.95 -21.80 0.54
N LEU A 110 19.88 -20.73 -0.23
CA LEU A 110 20.59 -19.47 -0.05
C LEU A 110 19.94 -18.71 1.12
N GLN A 111 20.69 -18.51 2.19
CA GLN A 111 20.36 -17.56 3.25
C GLN A 111 21.48 -16.53 3.26
N LYS A 112 21.20 -15.32 2.76
CA LYS A 112 22.08 -14.16 2.91
C LYS A 112 21.28 -13.04 3.55
N ALA A 113 21.81 -12.58 4.66
CA ALA A 113 21.31 -11.52 5.50
C ALA A 113 21.41 -10.15 4.81
N VAL A 114 20.46 -9.27 5.13
CA VAL A 114 20.74 -7.85 5.32
C VAL A 114 20.10 -7.48 6.66
N SER A 115 20.95 -7.20 7.62
CA SER A 115 20.61 -6.51 8.86
C SER A 115 20.79 -5.02 8.63
N PHE A 116 19.77 -4.23 8.94
CA PHE A 116 19.97 -2.87 9.41
C PHE A 116 19.09 -2.72 10.64
N ALA A 117 19.75 -2.65 11.80
CA ALA A 117 19.11 -2.47 13.09
C ALA A 117 18.88 -0.98 13.31
N ASP A 118 17.63 -0.71 13.64
CA ASP A 118 17.13 0.46 14.34
C ASP A 118 17.75 0.51 15.75
N SER A 119 18.15 1.70 16.19
CA SER A 119 18.46 1.97 17.59
C SER A 119 17.70 3.24 17.96
N GLY A 120 16.54 3.01 18.56
CA GLY A 120 15.71 4.03 19.18
C GLY A 120 16.44 4.74 20.31
N TYR A 121 16.14 6.03 20.45
CA TYR A 121 16.43 6.77 21.66
C TYR A 121 15.14 7.36 22.20
N ASP A 122 15.07 7.20 23.51
CA ASP A 122 14.02 7.47 24.47
C ASP A 122 13.67 8.96 24.53
N ASP A 123 12.38 9.21 24.69
CA ASP A 123 11.74 10.52 24.72
C ASP A 123 11.53 10.90 26.18
N SER A 124 12.19 11.96 26.65
CA SER A 124 11.85 12.63 27.91
C SER A 124 12.36 14.07 27.94
N ASN A 125 11.44 14.97 27.57
CA ASN A 125 11.05 16.18 28.29
C ASN A 125 12.14 17.19 28.72
N SER A 126 12.18 18.36 28.07
CA SER A 126 12.07 19.67 28.74
C SER A 126 12.19 20.81 27.73
N GLU A 127 11.05 21.46 27.47
CA GLU A 127 10.82 22.90 27.48
C GLU A 127 12.03 23.86 27.35
N SER A 128 12.03 24.60 26.23
CA SER A 128 12.36 26.03 26.07
C SER A 128 13.70 26.56 26.59
N CYS A 129 14.55 27.05 25.67
CA CYS A 129 14.86 28.48 25.53
C CYS A 129 15.55 28.75 24.19
N ASP A 130 14.95 29.66 23.41
CA ASP A 130 15.57 30.36 22.29
C ASP A 130 16.75 31.22 22.76
N VAL A 131 17.89 31.16 22.07
CA VAL A 131 18.78 32.30 21.84
C VAL A 131 19.39 32.16 20.45
N GLU A 132 19.19 33.18 19.62
CA GLU A 132 19.65 33.31 18.24
C GLU A 132 21.18 33.32 18.08
N ASP A 133 21.57 33.00 16.85
CA ASP A 133 22.89 33.02 16.24
C ASP A 133 23.69 34.31 16.47
N GLU A 134 25.01 34.20 16.64
CA GLU A 134 25.97 35.05 15.90
C GLU A 134 27.24 34.26 15.54
N PHE A 135 27.57 34.29 14.25
CA PHE A 135 28.73 33.73 13.59
C PHE A 135 30.07 34.25 14.15
N MET A 136 31.09 33.39 14.19
CA MET A 136 32.41 33.79 13.67
C MET A 136 33.21 32.55 13.23
N GLU A 137 33.39 32.42 11.92
CA GLU A 137 34.40 31.57 11.32
C GLU A 137 35.80 32.04 11.76
N SER A 138 36.68 31.11 12.07
CA SER A 138 38.12 31.36 11.96
C SER A 138 38.76 30.24 11.16
N GLU A 139 38.87 30.47 9.86
CA GLU A 139 39.92 29.90 9.01
C GLU A 139 41.28 30.17 9.64
N VAL A 140 42.06 29.12 9.85
CA VAL A 140 43.52 29.22 9.78
C VAL A 140 44.02 28.00 9.03
N ASP A 141 44.62 28.31 7.89
CA ASP A 141 45.11 27.41 6.86
C ASP A 141 46.57 27.01 7.12
N ASP A 142 46.89 25.79 6.69
CA ASP A 142 48.20 25.26 6.25
C ASP A 142 49.33 24.99 7.30
N PRO A 143 50.27 24.02 7.09
CA PRO A 143 50.37 23.03 6.01
C PRO A 143 50.53 21.56 6.43
N GLU A 144 50.12 20.69 5.49
CA GLU A 144 50.67 19.35 5.33
C GLU A 144 52.20 19.41 5.16
N HIS A 145 52.93 18.69 6.01
CA HIS A 145 54.27 18.22 5.68
C HIS A 145 54.29 16.70 5.76
N GLU A 146 54.27 16.08 4.57
CA GLU A 146 54.90 14.80 4.33
C GLU A 146 56.38 14.93 4.70
N ASP A 147 56.80 14.25 5.78
CA ASP A 147 58.20 13.99 6.04
C ASP A 147 58.48 12.50 5.90
N ASP A 148 59.09 12.20 4.75
CA ASP A 148 59.87 11.02 4.43
C ASP A 148 60.65 10.49 5.64
N VAL A 149 60.26 9.31 6.14
CA VAL A 149 61.10 8.53 7.06
C VAL A 149 62.22 7.89 6.25
N ARG A 150 63.24 8.69 5.91
CA ARG A 150 64.52 8.23 5.40
C ARG A 150 65.67 8.75 6.26
N SER A 151 65.88 8.15 7.43
CA SER A 151 67.23 8.04 8.04
C SER A 151 67.29 7.13 9.28
N VAL A 152 67.22 5.80 9.09
CA VAL A 152 67.61 4.85 10.17
C VAL A 152 69.07 4.36 9.99
N ALA A 153 69.77 4.75 8.92
CA ALA A 153 71.11 4.24 8.63
C ALA A 153 72.27 4.95 9.37
N SER A 154 72.03 5.98 10.18
CA SER A 154 73.11 6.76 10.81
C SER A 154 73.38 6.43 12.29
N SER A 155 72.48 5.71 12.97
CA SER A 155 72.67 5.42 14.40
C SER A 155 73.51 4.16 14.67
N ASP A 156 73.62 3.25 13.69
CA ASP A 156 74.43 2.03 13.81
C ASP A 156 75.95 2.30 13.67
N LYS A 157 76.35 3.32 12.90
CA LYS A 157 77.77 3.74 12.78
C LYS A 157 78.33 4.32 14.08
N VAL A 158 77.51 5.02 14.84
CA VAL A 158 77.90 5.61 16.13
C VAL A 158 77.98 4.53 17.22
N MET A 159 77.03 3.60 17.24
CA MET A 159 77.07 2.41 18.11
C MET A 159 78.30 1.53 17.83
N MET A 160 78.72 1.36 16.57
CA MET A 160 79.92 0.57 16.22
C MET A 160 81.24 1.27 16.58
N LYS A 161 81.27 2.62 16.57
CA LYS A 161 82.43 3.42 17.03
C LYS A 161 82.60 3.39 18.54
N ILE A 162 81.50 3.57 19.29
CA ILE A 162 81.51 3.51 20.76
C ILE A 162 81.91 2.09 21.23
N LYS A 163 81.49 1.04 20.53
CA LYS A 163 81.89 -0.35 20.82
C LYS A 163 83.39 -0.59 20.60
N LYS A 164 84.02 0.10 19.64
CA LYS A 164 85.46 0.01 19.34
C LYS A 164 86.33 0.83 20.31
N GLU A 165 85.84 1.94 20.84
CA GLU A 165 86.57 2.76 21.84
C GLU A 165 86.53 2.16 23.25
N ILE A 166 85.52 1.38 23.59
CA ILE A 166 85.38 0.72 24.90
C ILE A 166 86.29 -0.52 25.06
N GLN A 167 86.90 -1.01 23.98
CA GLN A 167 87.71 -2.23 23.95
C GLN A 167 89.19 -2.01 24.30
N ASN A 168 89.66 -0.77 24.35
CA ASN A 168 91.03 -0.40 24.70
C ASN A 168 91.09 0.33 26.06
N LYS A 169 90.85 -0.40 27.15
CA LYS A 169 91.40 -0.13 28.49
C LYS A 169 91.06 -1.34 29.37
N GLY A 170 92.09 -2.15 29.61
CA GLY A 170 92.00 -3.35 30.42
C GLY A 170 91.90 -3.01 31.89
N ASP A 171 90.83 -3.52 32.51
CA ASP A 171 90.80 -3.96 33.91
C ASP A 171 89.75 -5.09 33.99
N LYS A 172 90.16 -6.28 34.42
CA LYS A 172 89.34 -7.52 34.46
C LYS A 172 88.09 -7.44 35.35
N GLU A 173 87.92 -6.36 36.10
CA GLU A 173 86.78 -6.10 37.00
C GLU A 173 85.70 -5.21 36.35
N GLN A 174 86.03 -4.50 35.26
CA GLN A 174 85.08 -3.71 34.46
C GLN A 174 84.35 -4.54 33.38
N LEU A 175 84.88 -5.72 33.01
CA LEU A 175 84.30 -6.59 31.98
C LEU A 175 82.99 -7.26 32.45
N LYS A 176 82.94 -7.75 33.71
CA LYS A 176 81.70 -8.31 34.30
C LYS A 176 80.59 -7.27 34.51
N LYS A 177 80.95 -6.02 34.82
CA LYS A 177 79.98 -4.90 34.89
C LYS A 177 79.47 -4.51 33.50
N LYS A 178 80.32 -4.56 32.46
CA LYS A 178 79.90 -4.32 31.07
C LYS A 178 78.96 -5.42 30.56
N ASP A 179 79.16 -6.68 30.92
CA ASP A 179 78.28 -7.77 30.50
C ASP A 179 76.88 -7.64 31.14
N SER A 180 76.80 -7.31 32.44
CA SER A 180 75.54 -7.03 33.14
C SER A 180 74.81 -5.80 32.60
N ILE A 181 75.53 -4.73 32.25
CA ILE A 181 74.95 -3.54 31.62
C ILE A 181 74.52 -3.84 30.17
N CYS A 182 75.26 -4.68 29.44
CA CYS A 182 74.86 -5.09 28.10
C CYS A 182 73.56 -5.93 28.11
N GLU A 183 73.39 -6.82 29.09
CA GLU A 183 72.14 -7.57 29.27
C GLU A 183 70.96 -6.65 29.59
N GLU A 184 71.12 -5.69 30.49
CA GLU A 184 70.08 -4.71 30.82
C GLU A 184 69.71 -3.83 29.62
N ILE A 185 70.70 -3.43 28.82
CA ILE A 185 70.49 -2.70 27.56
C ILE A 185 69.72 -3.55 26.53
N VAL A 186 69.96 -4.86 26.46
CA VAL A 186 69.22 -5.75 25.54
C VAL A 186 67.76 -5.88 25.98
N VAL A 187 67.50 -6.00 27.28
CA VAL A 187 66.12 -6.04 27.82
C VAL A 187 65.40 -4.72 27.61
N LEU A 188 66.04 -3.58 27.91
CA LEU A 188 65.44 -2.26 27.68
C LEU A 188 65.19 -1.97 26.19
N LYS A 189 66.04 -2.46 25.29
CA LYS A 189 65.79 -2.35 23.84
C LYS A 189 64.63 -3.21 23.38
N ALA A 190 64.50 -4.42 23.90
CA ALA A 190 63.35 -5.27 23.62
C ALA A 190 62.05 -4.65 24.16
N GLU A 191 62.10 -4.03 25.33
CA GLU A 191 60.98 -3.30 25.92
C GLU A 191 60.57 -2.08 25.08
N ILE A 192 61.55 -1.29 24.59
CA ILE A 192 61.30 -0.15 23.71
C ILE A 192 60.68 -0.60 22.38
N GLU A 193 61.12 -1.72 21.81
CA GLU A 193 60.49 -2.27 20.60
C GLU A 193 59.05 -2.70 20.87
N ARG A 194 58.81 -3.43 21.96
CA ARG A 194 57.46 -3.84 22.33
C ARG A 194 56.52 -2.65 22.56
N LEU A 195 56.99 -1.60 23.23
CA LEU A 195 56.23 -0.35 23.42
C LEU A 195 56.01 0.41 22.10
N LYS A 196 56.92 0.30 21.12
CA LYS A 196 56.69 0.85 19.78
C LYS A 196 55.64 0.08 19.01
N GLU A 197 55.68 -1.24 19.06
CA GLU A 197 54.65 -2.10 18.45
C GLU A 197 53.28 -1.83 19.08
N GLU A 198 53.21 -1.67 20.40
CA GLU A 198 51.97 -1.32 21.11
C GLU A 198 51.46 0.07 20.73
N ASN A 199 52.34 1.08 20.64
CA ASN A 199 51.95 2.41 20.16
C ASN A 199 51.47 2.40 18.70
N LYS A 200 52.06 1.56 17.84
CA LYS A 200 51.61 1.40 16.46
C LYS A 200 50.22 0.77 16.41
N ALA A 201 49.98 -0.27 17.22
CA ALA A 201 48.67 -0.91 17.35
C ALA A 201 47.59 0.05 17.88
N GLN A 202 47.92 0.88 18.87
CA GLN A 202 47.01 1.92 19.38
C GLN A 202 46.70 2.97 18.31
N LYS A 203 47.71 3.40 17.54
CA LYS A 203 47.54 4.37 16.45
C LYS A 203 46.65 3.82 15.33
N ASP A 204 46.76 2.52 15.05
CA ASP A 204 45.93 1.85 14.05
C ASP A 204 44.50 1.60 14.57
N GLN A 205 44.31 1.36 15.87
CA GLN A 205 42.98 1.37 16.50
C GLN A 205 42.30 2.74 16.44
N ILE A 206 43.04 3.84 16.63
CA ILE A 206 42.50 5.20 16.49
C ILE A 206 42.03 5.43 15.05
N ARG A 207 42.85 5.07 14.05
CA ARG A 207 42.45 5.15 12.63
C ARG A 207 41.20 4.33 12.32
N GLN A 208 41.07 3.13 12.89
CA GLN A 208 39.85 2.34 12.73
C GLN A 208 38.63 3.02 13.36
N LYS A 209 38.79 3.63 14.54
CA LYS A 209 37.71 4.40 15.18
C LYS A 209 37.29 5.61 14.34
N ASP A 210 38.21 6.29 13.67
CA ASP A 210 37.90 7.42 12.79
C ASP A 210 37.08 6.99 11.56
N ILE A 211 37.42 5.85 10.96
CA ILE A 211 36.66 5.27 9.84
C ILE A 211 35.24 4.90 10.29
N ILE A 212 35.10 4.21 11.43
CA ILE A 212 33.81 3.84 12.01
C ILE A 212 32.98 5.09 12.34
N CYS A 213 33.63 6.14 12.86
CA CYS A 213 32.96 7.41 13.16
C CYS A 213 32.38 8.06 11.90
N GLY A 214 33.13 8.04 10.78
CA GLY A 214 32.65 8.50 9.47
C GLY A 214 31.44 7.73 8.97
N GLU A 215 31.47 6.39 9.05
CA GLU A 215 30.34 5.53 8.68
C GLU A 215 29.10 5.80 9.55
N VAL A 216 29.27 5.90 10.87
CA VAL A 216 28.18 6.25 11.80
C VAL A 216 27.58 7.61 11.47
N MET A 217 28.40 8.59 11.08
CA MET A 217 27.92 9.92 10.70
C MET A 217 27.09 9.88 9.40
N MET A 218 27.47 9.06 8.42
CA MET A 218 26.71 8.85 7.18
C MET A 218 25.39 8.13 7.44
N LEU A 219 25.39 7.08 8.26
CA LEU A 219 24.18 6.34 8.63
C LEU A 219 23.21 7.20 9.45
N ARG A 220 23.70 8.10 10.31
CA ARG A 220 22.84 9.08 11.01
C ARG A 220 22.19 10.04 10.01
N ARG A 221 22.95 10.61 9.07
CA ARG A 221 22.39 11.48 8.02
C ARG A 221 21.33 10.77 7.19
N GLU A 222 21.56 9.50 6.85
CA GLU A 222 20.63 8.71 6.06
C GLU A 222 19.36 8.35 6.83
N ASN A 223 19.48 7.96 8.10
CA ASN A 223 18.32 7.77 8.98
C ASN A 223 17.50 9.05 9.14
N GLU A 224 18.14 10.21 9.26
CA GLU A 224 17.44 11.50 9.36
C GLU A 224 16.64 11.80 8.07
N ARG A 225 17.23 11.54 6.90
CA ARG A 225 16.51 11.65 5.62
C ARG A 225 15.29 10.71 5.56
N PHE A 226 15.46 9.45 5.94
CA PHE A 226 14.34 8.49 5.95
C PHE A 226 13.24 8.87 6.95
N ARG A 227 13.60 9.43 8.12
CA ARG A 227 12.61 9.95 9.07
C ARG A 227 11.81 11.10 8.47
N GLU A 228 12.46 12.03 7.79
CA GLU A 228 11.78 13.17 7.17
C GLU A 228 10.89 12.73 6.02
N GLU A 229 11.33 11.79 5.17
CA GLU A 229 10.49 11.20 4.12
C GLU A 229 9.24 10.52 4.71
N ASN A 230 9.40 9.75 5.79
CA ASN A 230 8.27 9.14 6.49
C ASN A 230 7.33 10.18 7.11
N ARG A 231 7.87 11.30 7.62
CA ARG A 231 7.08 12.42 8.16
C ARG A 231 6.23 13.07 7.07
N VAL A 232 6.82 13.35 5.92
CA VAL A 232 6.14 13.92 4.75
C VAL A 232 5.05 12.97 4.24
N GLN A 233 5.35 11.68 4.07
CA GLN A 233 4.36 10.69 3.62
C GLN A 233 3.17 10.58 4.59
N LYS A 234 3.42 10.66 5.91
CA LYS A 234 2.37 10.62 6.93
C LYS A 234 1.44 11.84 6.83
N GLU A 235 1.99 13.03 6.58
CA GLU A 235 1.17 14.24 6.39
C GLU A 235 0.43 14.23 5.05
N GLU A 236 1.01 13.72 3.97
CA GLU A 236 0.30 13.52 2.71
C GLU A 236 -0.89 12.56 2.84
N LEU A 237 -0.72 11.47 3.59
CA LEU A 237 -1.80 10.52 3.86
C LEU A 237 -2.93 11.16 4.68
N LYS A 238 -2.60 11.98 5.67
CA LYS A 238 -3.60 12.75 6.43
C LYS A 238 -4.34 13.74 5.54
N GLN A 239 -3.63 14.48 4.69
CA GLN A 239 -4.25 15.42 3.75
C GLN A 239 -5.15 14.71 2.74
N LYS A 240 -4.71 13.59 2.16
CA LYS A 240 -5.52 12.76 1.25
C LYS A 240 -6.78 12.23 1.96
N GLY A 241 -6.65 11.76 3.20
CA GLY A 241 -7.79 11.34 4.02
C GLY A 241 -8.80 12.47 4.24
N ASN A 242 -8.32 13.67 4.60
CA ASN A 242 -9.16 14.84 4.80
C ASN A 242 -9.85 15.31 3.50
N LEU A 243 -9.14 15.30 2.37
CA LEU A 243 -9.71 15.65 1.06
C LEU A 243 -10.81 14.67 0.66
N VAL A 244 -10.59 13.37 0.80
CA VAL A 244 -11.61 12.34 0.47
C VAL A 244 -12.84 12.48 1.36
N CYS A 245 -12.67 12.74 2.65
CA CYS A 245 -13.78 13.02 3.56
C CYS A 245 -14.54 14.29 3.17
N LYS A 246 -13.82 15.37 2.84
CA LYS A 246 -14.41 16.66 2.43
C LYS A 246 -15.22 16.52 1.14
N GLU A 247 -14.66 15.88 0.10
CA GLU A 247 -15.36 15.61 -1.15
C GLU A 247 -16.62 14.76 -0.95
N LYS A 248 -16.56 13.78 -0.02
CA LYS A 248 -17.74 12.96 0.28
C LYS A 248 -18.83 13.74 1.00
N ILE A 249 -18.47 14.64 1.91
CA ILE A 249 -19.41 15.55 2.57
C ILE A 249 -20.04 16.48 1.53
N GLU A 250 -19.25 17.14 0.68
CA GLU A 250 -19.78 18.03 -0.37
C GLU A 250 -20.73 17.30 -1.33
N ARG A 251 -20.41 16.07 -1.76
CA ARG A 251 -21.34 15.27 -2.58
C ARG A 251 -22.66 14.97 -1.87
N LEU A 252 -22.60 14.58 -0.59
CA LEU A 252 -23.81 14.30 0.19
C LEU A 252 -24.64 15.56 0.44
N GLU A 253 -24.00 16.71 0.62
CA GLU A 253 -24.67 18.00 0.73
C GLU A 253 -25.35 18.41 -0.58
N GLU A 254 -24.73 18.16 -1.72
CA GLU A 254 -25.30 18.40 -3.04
C GLU A 254 -26.51 17.49 -3.32
N GLU A 255 -26.38 16.18 -3.05
CA GLU A 255 -27.47 15.22 -3.16
C GLU A 255 -28.66 15.61 -2.25
N ASN A 256 -28.38 16.05 -1.02
CA ASN A 256 -29.41 16.54 -0.11
C ASN A 256 -30.08 17.83 -0.62
N ARG A 257 -29.33 18.77 -1.20
CA ARG A 257 -29.90 19.97 -1.84
C ARG A 257 -30.85 19.60 -2.98
N GLU A 258 -30.45 18.67 -3.85
CA GLU A 258 -31.32 18.21 -4.95
C GLU A 258 -32.60 17.54 -4.44
N LEU A 259 -32.51 16.70 -3.42
CA LEU A 259 -33.68 16.04 -2.83
C LEU A 259 -34.65 17.04 -2.22
N VAL A 260 -34.14 18.09 -1.56
CA VAL A 260 -34.95 19.17 -1.01
C VAL A 260 -35.67 19.95 -2.12
N GLU A 261 -34.99 20.28 -3.22
CA GLU A 261 -35.64 20.94 -4.37
C GLU A 261 -36.70 20.04 -5.03
N LYS A 262 -36.42 18.75 -5.22
CA LYS A 262 -37.41 17.77 -5.70
C LYS A 262 -38.62 17.67 -4.76
N LEU A 263 -38.42 17.79 -3.44
CA LEU A 263 -39.50 17.82 -2.45
C LEU A 263 -40.32 19.11 -2.55
N LYS A 264 -39.67 20.28 -2.69
CA LYS A 264 -40.36 21.56 -2.86
C LYS A 264 -41.30 21.56 -4.06
N LEU A 265 -40.89 20.95 -5.18
CA LEU A 265 -41.74 20.83 -6.38
C LEU A 265 -42.95 19.91 -6.16
N LYS A 266 -42.88 18.93 -5.25
CA LYS A 266 -43.99 18.01 -4.94
C LYS A 266 -45.03 18.62 -3.99
N VAL A 267 -44.64 19.58 -3.14
CA VAL A 267 -45.56 20.26 -2.21
C VAL A 267 -46.76 20.92 -2.91
N PRO A 268 -46.61 21.75 -3.97
CA PRO A 268 -47.75 22.39 -4.63
C PRO A 268 -48.67 21.37 -5.32
N ALA A 269 -48.13 20.31 -5.93
CA ALA A 269 -48.95 19.25 -6.52
C ALA A 269 -49.85 18.55 -5.46
N CYS A 270 -49.35 18.38 -4.23
CA CYS A 270 -50.17 17.87 -3.13
C CYS A 270 -51.30 18.84 -2.71
N VAL A 271 -51.06 20.15 -2.77
CA VAL A 271 -52.08 21.16 -2.49
C VAL A 271 -53.18 21.15 -3.55
N GLU A 272 -52.80 21.13 -4.84
CA GLU A 272 -53.76 21.01 -5.96
C GLU A 272 -54.58 19.72 -5.88
N LEU A 273 -53.96 18.60 -5.53
CA LEU A 273 -54.67 17.32 -5.31
C LEU A 273 -55.70 17.42 -4.18
N ILE A 274 -55.42 18.17 -3.11
CA ILE A 274 -56.38 18.38 -2.02
C ILE A 274 -57.57 19.22 -2.50
N GLU A 275 -57.33 20.24 -3.31
CA GLU A 275 -58.39 21.09 -3.88
C GLU A 275 -59.27 20.33 -4.86
N LEU A 276 -58.67 19.60 -5.81
CA LEU A 276 -59.41 18.74 -6.74
C LEU A 276 -60.24 17.68 -6.00
N ARG A 277 -59.72 17.10 -4.91
CA ARG A 277 -60.49 16.17 -4.07
C ARG A 277 -61.67 16.82 -3.35
N LYS A 278 -61.59 18.11 -3.01
CA LYS A 278 -62.73 18.86 -2.46
C LYS A 278 -63.79 19.08 -3.55
N GLU A 279 -63.36 19.45 -4.75
CA GLU A 279 -64.26 19.69 -5.88
C GLU A 279 -64.99 18.41 -6.31
N ILE A 280 -64.27 17.27 -6.41
CA ILE A 280 -64.86 15.96 -6.68
C ILE A 280 -65.92 15.59 -5.62
N ARG A 281 -65.68 15.91 -4.34
CA ARG A 281 -66.67 15.67 -3.29
C ARG A 281 -67.94 16.47 -3.50
N LYS A 282 -67.83 17.78 -3.79
CA LYS A 282 -68.99 18.63 -4.09
C LYS A 282 -69.79 18.09 -5.26
N LEU A 283 -69.13 17.77 -6.37
CA LEU A 283 -69.80 17.23 -7.57
C LEU A 283 -70.50 15.88 -7.29
N LYS A 284 -69.92 15.02 -6.44
CA LYS A 284 -70.57 13.77 -6.02
C LYS A 284 -71.84 14.04 -5.22
N GLU A 285 -71.83 15.03 -4.34
CA GLU A 285 -72.97 15.40 -3.51
C GLU A 285 -74.10 16.01 -4.37
N GLU A 286 -73.75 16.87 -5.33
CA GLU A 286 -74.68 17.39 -6.33
C GLU A 286 -75.27 16.29 -7.21
N ASN A 287 -74.47 15.30 -7.62
CA ASN A 287 -74.96 14.18 -8.42
C ASN A 287 -75.93 13.29 -7.63
N ARG A 288 -75.66 13.03 -6.34
CA ARG A 288 -76.62 12.33 -5.47
C ARG A 288 -77.94 13.09 -5.35
N ALA A 289 -77.88 14.40 -5.15
CA ALA A 289 -79.09 15.22 -5.08
C ALA A 289 -79.90 15.21 -6.40
N LYS A 290 -79.23 15.17 -7.55
CA LYS A 290 -79.88 15.01 -8.87
C LYS A 290 -80.48 13.62 -9.05
N GLU A 291 -79.81 12.58 -8.58
CA GLU A 291 -80.30 11.19 -8.61
C GLU A 291 -81.57 11.04 -7.77
N ASP A 292 -81.59 11.61 -6.56
CA ASP A 292 -82.78 11.65 -5.70
C ASP A 292 -83.96 12.37 -6.37
N GLN A 293 -83.70 13.47 -7.09
CA GLN A 293 -84.72 14.17 -7.87
C GLN A 293 -85.27 13.35 -9.05
N ILE A 294 -84.41 12.56 -9.71
CA ILE A 294 -84.84 11.65 -10.78
C ILE A 294 -85.74 10.56 -10.19
N ASN A 295 -85.31 9.92 -9.10
CA ASN A 295 -86.10 8.90 -8.42
C ASN A 295 -87.47 9.43 -7.97
N GLN A 296 -87.53 10.68 -7.49
CA GLN A 296 -88.80 11.33 -7.16
C GLN A 296 -89.69 11.53 -8.39
N LYS A 297 -89.12 11.96 -9.54
CA LYS A 297 -89.87 12.10 -10.80
C LYS A 297 -90.39 10.75 -11.31
N ASP A 298 -89.62 9.69 -11.15
CA ASP A 298 -90.05 8.33 -11.52
C ASP A 298 -91.24 7.86 -10.67
N SER A 299 -91.26 8.18 -9.37
CA SER A 299 -92.42 7.94 -8.50
C SER A 299 -93.68 8.67 -9.01
N VAL A 300 -93.55 9.95 -9.37
CA VAL A 300 -94.66 10.75 -9.93
C VAL A 300 -95.10 10.19 -11.28
N CYS A 301 -94.17 9.73 -12.12
CA CYS A 301 -94.48 9.10 -13.39
C CYS A 301 -95.31 7.82 -13.19
N ALA A 302 -94.97 7.00 -12.19
CA ALA A 302 -95.74 5.82 -11.83
C ALA A 302 -97.18 6.18 -11.41
N GLU A 303 -97.38 7.21 -10.58
CA GLU A 303 -98.72 7.70 -10.23
C GLU A 303 -99.52 8.17 -11.46
N ILE A 304 -98.89 8.91 -12.38
CA ILE A 304 -99.50 9.32 -13.64
C ILE A 304 -99.92 8.10 -14.47
N THR A 305 -99.13 7.01 -14.49
CA THR A 305 -99.52 5.80 -15.23
C THR A 305 -100.76 5.12 -14.64
N VAL A 306 -100.94 5.15 -13.32
CA VAL A 306 -102.14 4.61 -12.65
C VAL A 306 -103.36 5.45 -13.00
N LEU A 307 -103.26 6.78 -12.86
CA LEU A 307 -104.35 7.69 -13.23
C LEU A 307 -104.75 7.58 -14.70
N ARG A 308 -103.78 7.38 -15.62
CA ARG A 308 -104.07 7.13 -17.03
C ARG A 308 -104.88 5.85 -17.26
N LYS A 309 -104.57 4.77 -16.53
CA LYS A 309 -105.35 3.52 -16.60
C LYS A 309 -106.77 3.72 -16.09
N GLU A 310 -106.94 4.49 -15.02
CA GLU A 310 -108.26 4.78 -14.45
C GLU A 310 -109.12 5.65 -15.38
N ILE A 311 -108.52 6.66 -16.03
CA ILE A 311 -109.17 7.44 -17.09
C ILE A 311 -109.58 6.54 -18.27
N GLN A 312 -108.76 5.54 -18.62
CA GLN A 312 -109.06 4.61 -19.71
C GLN A 312 -110.28 3.73 -19.37
N ILE A 313 -110.35 3.21 -18.14
CA ILE A 313 -111.49 2.43 -17.65
C ILE A 313 -112.78 3.29 -17.70
N LEU A 314 -112.73 4.52 -17.17
CA LEU A 314 -113.88 5.44 -17.21
C LEU A 314 -114.31 5.78 -18.64
N LYS A 315 -113.38 5.88 -19.59
CA LYS A 315 -113.70 6.07 -21.01
C LYS A 315 -114.42 4.85 -21.61
N GLU A 316 -114.00 3.65 -21.25
CA GLU A 316 -114.65 2.40 -21.69
C GLU A 316 -116.06 2.27 -21.09
N GLU A 317 -116.24 2.62 -19.81
CA GLU A 317 -117.58 2.70 -19.19
C GLU A 317 -118.49 3.73 -19.87
N ASN A 318 -117.95 4.90 -20.22
CA ASN A 318 -118.72 5.92 -20.95
C ASN A 318 -119.06 5.45 -22.37
N ARG A 319 -118.17 4.76 -23.07
CA ARG A 319 -118.48 4.12 -24.37
C ARG A 319 -119.60 3.08 -24.21
N ALA A 320 -119.57 2.26 -23.16
CA ALA A 320 -120.62 1.29 -22.90
C ALA A 320 -121.99 1.96 -22.63
N LYS A 321 -122.02 3.09 -21.90
CA LYS A 321 -123.24 3.89 -21.71
C LYS A 321 -123.72 4.53 -23.02
N GLU A 322 -122.79 4.99 -23.86
CA GLU A 322 -123.09 5.54 -25.19
C GLU A 322 -123.68 4.47 -26.11
N ASP A 323 -123.19 3.24 -26.04
CA ASP A 323 -123.74 2.10 -26.79
C ASP A 323 -125.11 1.65 -26.25
N GLN A 324 -125.37 1.77 -24.94
CA GLN A 324 -126.73 1.64 -24.38
C GLN A 324 -127.68 2.74 -24.88
N LEU A 325 -127.17 3.95 -25.12
CA LEU A 325 -127.91 5.06 -25.75
C LEU A 325 -128.21 4.74 -27.21
N LYS A 326 -127.25 4.23 -27.98
CA LYS A 326 -127.47 3.74 -29.36
C LYS A 326 -128.46 2.57 -29.42
N GLN A 327 -128.51 1.73 -28.40
CA GLN A 327 -129.54 0.68 -28.28
C GLN A 327 -130.94 1.28 -28.02
N LYS A 328 -131.04 2.44 -27.36
CA LYS A 328 -132.28 3.22 -27.30
C LYS A 328 -132.58 3.94 -28.63
N ASP A 329 -131.55 4.33 -29.37
CA ASP A 329 -131.70 4.82 -30.74
C ASP A 329 -132.14 3.71 -31.72
N SER A 330 -131.79 2.45 -31.47
CA SER A 330 -132.32 1.31 -32.23
C SER A 330 -133.82 1.06 -31.98
N PHE A 331 -134.38 1.61 -30.89
CA PHE A 331 -135.82 1.69 -30.65
C PHE A 331 -136.48 2.82 -31.46
N LEU A 332 -135.68 3.82 -31.89
CA LEU A 332 -136.08 4.86 -32.85
C LEU A 332 -135.98 4.37 -34.31
N ASP A 333 -135.06 3.46 -34.60
CA ASP A 333 -134.87 2.86 -35.93
C ASP A 333 -136.02 1.91 -36.35
N GLU A 334 -136.82 1.43 -35.39
CA GLU A 334 -138.07 0.71 -35.68
C GLU A 334 -139.12 1.64 -36.32
N LEU A 335 -138.93 2.96 -36.25
CA LEU A 335 -139.73 4.00 -36.94
C LEU A 335 -139.13 4.41 -38.30
N MET A 336 -137.95 3.88 -38.68
CA MET A 336 -137.21 4.25 -39.90
C MET A 336 -137.15 3.14 -40.96
N VAL A 337 -138.01 2.11 -40.86
CA VAL A 337 -138.11 0.98 -41.82
C VAL A 337 -138.83 1.37 -43.15
N LEU A 338 -139.01 2.66 -43.45
CA LEU A 338 -139.58 3.16 -44.71
C LEU A 338 -138.57 3.83 -45.66
N SER A 339 -137.30 3.47 -45.63
CA SER A 339 -136.43 3.79 -46.75
C SER A 339 -135.29 2.79 -46.91
N LYS A 340 -135.58 1.69 -47.62
CA LYS A 340 -134.57 0.74 -48.12
C LYS A 340 -134.54 0.84 -49.64
N GLY A 341 -133.37 1.17 -50.18
CA GLY A 341 -133.10 1.02 -51.60
C GLY A 341 -131.76 1.61 -51.99
N PHE A 342 -130.75 0.74 -52.11
CA PHE A 342 -129.72 0.67 -53.16
C PHE A 342 -128.41 0.13 -52.59
N GLY A 343 -128.36 -1.19 -52.44
CA GLY A 343 -127.15 -1.95 -52.15
C GLY A 343 -126.63 -2.57 -53.44
N GLU A 344 -125.55 -1.98 -53.98
CA GLU A 344 -124.64 -2.65 -54.91
C GLU A 344 -123.23 -2.01 -54.88
N GLU A 345 -123.13 -0.71 -54.56
CA GLU A 345 -121.83 -0.04 -54.30
C GLU A 345 -121.19 -0.48 -52.95
N ASN A 346 -122.01 -0.87 -51.97
CA ASN A 346 -121.57 -1.31 -50.63
C ASN A 346 -120.86 -2.68 -50.61
N ARG A 347 -121.03 -3.53 -51.63
CA ARG A 347 -120.40 -4.87 -51.66
C ARG A 347 -118.93 -4.81 -52.11
N LEU A 348 -118.61 -3.95 -53.08
CA LEU A 348 -117.24 -3.69 -53.54
C LEU A 348 -116.43 -2.84 -52.54
N LEU A 349 -117.08 -1.91 -51.85
CA LEU A 349 -116.45 -1.16 -50.75
C LEU A 349 -116.10 -2.08 -49.57
N LYS A 350 -116.95 -3.06 -49.26
CA LYS A 350 -116.71 -4.03 -48.18
C LYS A 350 -115.51 -4.93 -48.46
N GLU A 351 -115.40 -5.48 -49.66
CA GLU A 351 -114.27 -6.33 -50.07
C GLU A 351 -112.94 -5.53 -50.15
N LYS A 352 -113.00 -4.27 -50.60
CA LYS A 352 -111.84 -3.35 -50.52
C LYS A 352 -111.46 -2.97 -49.08
N LEU A 353 -112.42 -2.89 -48.17
CA LEU A 353 -112.17 -2.63 -46.74
C LEU A 353 -111.46 -3.82 -46.10
N GLU A 354 -111.95 -5.04 -46.35
CA GLU A 354 -111.38 -6.28 -45.83
C GLU A 354 -109.94 -6.52 -46.34
N LEU A 355 -109.67 -6.23 -47.62
CA LEU A 355 -108.30 -6.27 -48.17
C LEU A 355 -107.39 -5.22 -47.52
N LYS A 356 -107.91 -4.01 -47.28
CA LYS A 356 -107.16 -2.93 -46.64
C LYS A 356 -106.85 -3.25 -45.17
N ASP A 357 -107.77 -3.88 -44.45
CA ASP A 357 -107.58 -4.33 -43.08
C ASP A 357 -106.51 -5.43 -43.01
N ALA A 358 -106.54 -6.41 -43.92
CA ALA A 358 -105.49 -7.43 -44.03
C ALA A 358 -104.10 -6.83 -44.33
N MET A 359 -104.03 -5.85 -45.23
CA MET A 359 -102.78 -5.11 -45.49
C MET A 359 -102.32 -4.31 -44.26
N CYS A 360 -103.24 -3.75 -43.47
CA CYS A 360 -102.92 -3.05 -42.23
C CYS A 360 -102.35 -4.00 -41.16
N ASP A 361 -102.84 -5.23 -41.08
CA ASP A 361 -102.32 -6.26 -40.17
C ASP A 361 -100.91 -6.71 -40.56
N GLU A 362 -100.65 -6.96 -41.84
CA GLU A 362 -99.30 -7.28 -42.33
C GLU A 362 -98.32 -6.13 -42.08
N VAL A 363 -98.74 -4.89 -42.33
CA VAL A 363 -97.94 -3.70 -42.02
C VAL A 363 -97.68 -3.58 -40.52
N MET A 364 -98.62 -3.96 -39.65
CA MET A 364 -98.42 -3.95 -38.20
C MET A 364 -97.38 -5.00 -37.77
N VAL A 365 -97.40 -6.20 -38.34
CA VAL A 365 -96.39 -7.25 -38.07
C VAL A 365 -95.00 -6.79 -38.52
N LEU A 366 -94.88 -6.25 -39.73
CA LEU A 366 -93.60 -5.73 -40.24
C LEU A 366 -93.07 -4.57 -39.40
N ARG A 367 -93.95 -3.67 -38.91
CA ARG A 367 -93.55 -2.60 -37.99
C ARG A 367 -93.03 -3.13 -36.66
N LYS A 368 -93.68 -4.16 -36.09
CA LYS A 368 -93.22 -4.83 -34.87
C LYS A 368 -91.86 -5.51 -35.07
N GLU A 369 -91.63 -6.14 -36.23
CA GLU A 369 -90.34 -6.75 -36.57
C GLU A 369 -89.24 -5.68 -36.72
N ILE A 370 -89.52 -4.58 -37.42
CA ILE A 370 -88.56 -3.47 -37.57
C ILE A 370 -88.17 -2.89 -36.22
N GLU A 371 -89.13 -2.72 -35.31
CA GLU A 371 -88.83 -2.17 -33.98
C GLU A 371 -88.02 -3.15 -33.12
N ARG A 372 -88.30 -4.46 -33.19
CA ARG A 372 -87.44 -5.49 -32.58
C ARG A 372 -86.01 -5.45 -33.13
N LEU A 373 -85.85 -5.41 -34.45
CA LEU A 373 -84.53 -5.33 -35.08
C LEU A 373 -83.77 -4.03 -34.73
N ARG A 374 -84.49 -2.93 -34.48
CA ARG A 374 -83.88 -1.68 -34.01
C ARG A 374 -83.39 -1.80 -32.58
N GLU A 375 -84.16 -2.42 -31.69
CA GLU A 375 -83.73 -2.67 -30.31
C GLU A 375 -82.50 -3.58 -30.28
N ASP A 376 -82.52 -4.70 -31.02
CA ASP A 376 -81.37 -5.60 -31.14
C ASP A 376 -80.11 -4.87 -31.66
N ASN A 377 -80.28 -3.91 -32.57
CA ASN A 377 -79.17 -3.10 -33.07
C ASN A 377 -78.66 -2.09 -32.04
N ARG A 378 -79.54 -1.46 -31.25
CA ARG A 378 -79.15 -0.59 -30.13
C ARG A 378 -78.33 -1.37 -29.10
N GLU A 379 -78.79 -2.55 -28.70
CA GLU A 379 -78.08 -3.42 -27.76
C GLU A 379 -76.70 -3.84 -28.28
N LYS A 380 -76.59 -4.22 -29.56
CA LYS A 380 -75.29 -4.53 -30.19
C LYS A 380 -74.36 -3.32 -30.24
N GLU A 381 -74.89 -2.13 -30.49
CA GLU A 381 -74.11 -0.88 -30.51
C GLU A 381 -73.57 -0.54 -29.12
N ASP A 382 -74.37 -0.73 -28.08
CA ASP A 382 -73.94 -0.53 -26.69
C ASP A 382 -72.90 -1.57 -26.25
N GLN A 383 -73.07 -2.84 -26.65
CA GLN A 383 -72.04 -3.87 -26.45
C GLN A 383 -70.73 -3.53 -27.17
N LEU A 384 -70.78 -2.94 -28.37
CA LEU A 384 -69.58 -2.50 -29.10
C LEU A 384 -68.90 -1.32 -28.39
N LYS A 385 -69.65 -0.34 -27.90
CA LYS A 385 -69.12 0.78 -27.10
C LYS A 385 -68.44 0.26 -25.82
N GLN A 386 -69.06 -0.69 -25.13
CA GLN A 386 -68.48 -1.31 -23.95
C GLN A 386 -67.16 -2.05 -24.27
N LYS A 387 -67.13 -2.84 -25.36
CA LYS A 387 -65.90 -3.51 -25.82
C LYS A 387 -64.78 -2.51 -26.14
N SER A 388 -65.11 -1.36 -26.74
CA SER A 388 -64.13 -0.30 -27.01
C SER A 388 -63.52 0.25 -25.72
N SER A 389 -64.34 0.54 -24.70
CA SER A 389 -63.84 1.02 -23.39
C SER A 389 -62.91 0.00 -22.73
N ILE A 390 -63.25 -1.28 -22.81
CA ILE A 390 -62.40 -2.36 -22.28
C ILE A 390 -61.07 -2.43 -23.04
N CYS A 391 -61.06 -2.24 -24.37
CA CYS A 391 -59.83 -2.20 -25.14
C CYS A 391 -58.90 -1.07 -24.70
N ASP A 392 -59.43 0.12 -24.38
CA ASP A 392 -58.64 1.24 -23.88
C ASP A 392 -58.01 0.94 -22.51
N GLU A 393 -58.79 0.36 -21.58
CA GLU A 393 -58.28 -0.10 -20.28
C GLU A 393 -57.18 -1.15 -20.43
N VAL A 394 -57.36 -2.11 -21.35
CA VAL A 394 -56.36 -3.13 -21.65
C VAL A 394 -55.06 -2.51 -22.17
N MET A 395 -55.13 -1.48 -23.02
CA MET A 395 -53.92 -0.79 -23.49
C MET A 395 -53.15 -0.10 -22.36
N VAL A 396 -53.86 0.52 -21.40
CA VAL A 396 -53.23 1.16 -20.23
C VAL A 396 -52.55 0.12 -19.35
N LEU A 397 -53.24 -0.99 -19.04
CA LEU A 397 -52.70 -2.08 -18.24
C LEU A 397 -51.49 -2.75 -18.93
N GLN A 398 -51.53 -2.92 -20.25
CA GLN A 398 -50.38 -3.44 -21.01
C GLN A 398 -49.16 -2.54 -20.87
N LYS A 399 -49.35 -1.21 -20.95
CA LYS A 399 -48.26 -0.25 -20.78
C LYS A 399 -47.70 -0.27 -19.36
N GLU A 400 -48.55 -0.40 -18.35
CA GLU A 400 -48.13 -0.52 -16.95
C GLU A 400 -47.35 -1.82 -16.69
N ILE A 401 -47.84 -2.94 -17.21
CA ILE A 401 -47.14 -4.24 -17.13
C ILE A 401 -45.75 -4.15 -17.77
N GLU A 402 -45.64 -3.50 -18.93
CA GLU A 402 -44.36 -3.34 -19.61
C GLU A 402 -43.40 -2.44 -18.81
N GLY A 403 -43.91 -1.36 -18.22
CA GLY A 403 -43.13 -0.52 -17.30
C GLY A 403 -42.60 -1.30 -16.09
N LEU A 404 -43.45 -2.11 -15.46
CA LEU A 404 -43.06 -2.97 -14.33
C LEU A 404 -42.04 -4.05 -14.73
N ARG A 405 -42.14 -4.58 -15.95
CA ARG A 405 -41.16 -5.55 -16.47
C ARG A 405 -39.78 -4.93 -16.64
N GLU A 406 -39.72 -3.72 -17.20
CA GLU A 406 -38.45 -3.02 -17.38
C GLU A 406 -37.84 -2.63 -16.01
N GLU A 407 -38.67 -2.16 -15.07
CA GLU A 407 -38.23 -1.92 -13.69
C GLU A 407 -37.64 -3.19 -13.05
N ASN A 408 -38.31 -4.34 -13.18
CA ASN A 408 -37.79 -5.62 -12.68
C ASN A 408 -36.48 -6.03 -13.35
N ARG A 409 -36.32 -5.77 -14.65
CA ARG A 409 -35.06 -6.03 -15.38
C ARG A 409 -33.92 -5.20 -14.79
N THR A 410 -34.13 -3.90 -14.55
CA THR A 410 -33.11 -3.03 -13.93
C THR A 410 -32.75 -3.48 -12.50
N LYS A 411 -33.75 -3.88 -11.69
CA LYS A 411 -33.52 -4.44 -10.35
C LYS A 411 -32.72 -5.73 -10.40
N GLN A 412 -32.99 -6.60 -11.38
CA GLN A 412 -32.26 -7.85 -11.58
C GLN A 412 -30.80 -7.59 -11.97
N ASP A 413 -30.53 -6.61 -12.82
CA ASP A 413 -29.15 -6.24 -13.19
C ASP A 413 -28.39 -5.60 -12.02
N GLN A 414 -29.06 -4.78 -11.19
CA GLN A 414 -28.49 -4.28 -9.94
C GLN A 414 -28.15 -5.42 -8.96
N LEU A 415 -29.00 -6.45 -8.87
CA LEU A 415 -28.74 -7.66 -8.08
C LEU A 415 -27.49 -8.40 -8.56
N LYS A 416 -27.37 -8.65 -9.87
CA LYS A 416 -26.18 -9.28 -10.46
C LYS A 416 -24.90 -8.47 -10.16
N TYR A 417 -24.99 -7.14 -10.21
CA TYR A 417 -23.87 -6.27 -9.88
C TYR A 417 -23.47 -6.38 -8.40
N LYS A 418 -24.47 -6.43 -7.49
CA LYS A 418 -24.22 -6.67 -6.06
C LYS A 418 -23.60 -8.06 -5.82
N ASP A 419 -24.06 -9.10 -6.52
CA ASP A 419 -23.49 -10.44 -6.41
C ASP A 419 -22.02 -10.47 -6.87
N ALA A 420 -21.69 -9.77 -7.95
CA ALA A 420 -20.30 -9.63 -8.42
C ALA A 420 -19.41 -8.91 -7.38
N ILE A 421 -19.94 -7.87 -6.73
CA ILE A 421 -19.25 -7.19 -5.62
C ILE A 421 -19.05 -8.15 -4.45
N CYS A 422 -20.07 -8.92 -4.06
CA CYS A 422 -19.97 -9.88 -2.96
C CYS A 422 -18.87 -10.92 -3.23
N ILE A 423 -18.78 -11.46 -4.44
CA ILE A 423 -17.70 -12.38 -4.85
C ILE A 423 -16.33 -11.70 -4.70
N LYS A 424 -16.19 -10.45 -5.18
CA LYS A 424 -14.93 -9.70 -5.03
C LYS A 424 -14.56 -9.49 -3.56
N ILE A 425 -15.53 -9.13 -2.71
CA ILE A 425 -15.33 -8.96 -1.26
C ILE A 425 -14.87 -10.27 -0.62
N MET A 426 -15.49 -11.41 -0.97
CA MET A 426 -15.07 -12.72 -0.45
C MET A 426 -13.62 -13.03 -0.81
N THR A 427 -13.23 -12.83 -2.08
CA THR A 427 -11.84 -13.07 -2.51
C THR A 427 -10.82 -12.18 -1.80
N LEU A 428 -11.11 -10.88 -1.64
CA LEU A 428 -10.24 -9.96 -0.92
C LEU A 428 -10.17 -10.29 0.58
N SER A 429 -11.29 -10.72 1.18
CA SER A 429 -11.31 -11.15 2.58
C SER A 429 -10.45 -12.38 2.82
N GLU A 430 -10.47 -13.35 1.90
CA GLU A 430 -9.60 -14.53 1.95
C GLU A 430 -8.12 -14.17 1.82
N GLU A 431 -7.77 -13.27 0.90
CA GLU A 431 -6.39 -12.78 0.75
C GLU A 431 -5.91 -12.02 1.99
N THR A 432 -6.78 -11.19 2.58
CA THR A 432 -6.46 -10.44 3.79
C THR A 432 -6.20 -11.37 4.97
N GLU A 433 -6.99 -12.45 5.11
CA GLU A 433 -6.78 -13.43 6.17
C GLU A 433 -5.49 -14.23 5.99
N LYS A 434 -5.14 -14.60 4.74
CA LYS A 434 -3.85 -15.24 4.45
C LYS A 434 -2.67 -14.35 4.87
N LEU A 435 -2.68 -13.08 4.46
CA LEU A 435 -1.65 -12.12 4.84
C LEU A 435 -1.61 -11.89 6.36
N ARG A 436 -2.74 -11.94 7.04
CA ARG A 436 -2.82 -11.83 8.51
C ARG A 436 -2.11 -13.02 9.18
N VAL A 437 -2.37 -14.25 8.73
CA VAL A 437 -1.71 -15.45 9.24
C VAL A 437 -0.20 -15.40 9.01
N GLU A 438 0.24 -14.98 7.81
CA GLU A 438 1.67 -14.81 7.50
C GLU A 438 2.34 -13.77 8.40
N ASN A 439 1.69 -12.64 8.65
CA ASN A 439 2.21 -11.61 9.56
C ASN A 439 2.36 -12.11 11.00
N ILE A 440 1.42 -12.93 11.49
CA ILE A 440 1.54 -13.55 12.82
C ILE A 440 2.76 -14.48 12.86
N ALA A 441 2.93 -15.32 11.85
CA ALA A 441 4.08 -16.23 11.76
C ALA A 441 5.42 -15.47 11.70
N LEU A 442 5.51 -14.38 10.92
CA LEU A 442 6.68 -13.53 10.86
C LEU A 442 6.98 -12.85 12.20
N LYS A 443 5.94 -12.40 12.93
CA LYS A 443 6.08 -11.80 14.26
C LYS A 443 6.63 -12.79 15.28
N ASP A 444 6.19 -14.04 15.24
CA ASP A 444 6.71 -15.09 16.11
C ASP A 444 8.15 -15.47 15.79
N LEU A 445 8.53 -15.46 14.50
CA LEU A 445 9.92 -15.65 14.10
C LEU A 445 10.82 -14.50 14.56
N LEU A 446 10.31 -13.27 14.57
CA LEU A 446 11.05 -12.09 15.03
C LEU A 446 11.31 -12.17 16.54
N LYS A 447 10.30 -12.49 17.34
CA LYS A 447 10.47 -12.76 18.78
C LYS A 447 11.49 -13.86 19.07
N LYS A 448 11.50 -14.93 18.27
CA LYS A 448 12.51 -15.99 18.41
C LYS A 448 13.91 -15.47 18.10
N LYS A 449 14.08 -14.61 17.09
CA LYS A 449 15.36 -13.97 16.79
C LYS A 449 15.82 -13.05 17.92
N ASP A 450 14.91 -12.25 18.49
CA ASP A 450 15.23 -11.35 19.59
C ASP A 450 15.70 -12.15 20.82
N ASN A 451 15.00 -13.23 21.17
CA ASN A 451 15.42 -14.12 22.27
C ASN A 451 16.82 -14.71 22.02
N ILE A 452 17.11 -15.17 20.80
CA ILE A 452 18.44 -15.70 20.45
C ILE A 452 19.50 -14.60 20.53
N TYR A 453 19.18 -13.38 20.07
CA TYR A 453 20.09 -12.25 20.14
C TYR A 453 20.43 -11.88 21.60
N ASP A 454 19.43 -11.89 22.48
CA ASP A 454 19.61 -11.62 23.91
C ASP A 454 20.46 -12.71 24.58
N GLU A 455 20.17 -13.99 24.31
CA GLU A 455 20.95 -15.13 24.81
C GLU A 455 22.42 -15.06 24.39
N VAL A 456 22.67 -14.85 23.09
CA VAL A 456 24.04 -14.72 22.56
C VAL A 456 24.74 -13.49 23.13
N SER A 457 24.03 -12.37 23.30
CA SER A 457 24.59 -11.16 23.90
C SER A 457 24.98 -11.34 25.36
N VAL A 458 24.23 -12.13 26.12
CA VAL A 458 24.59 -12.49 27.51
C VAL A 458 25.82 -13.38 27.53
N MET A 459 25.84 -14.47 26.73
CA MET A 459 27.01 -15.37 26.68
C MET A 459 28.30 -14.64 26.29
N LEU A 460 28.25 -13.74 25.30
CA LEU A 460 29.42 -12.96 24.89
C LEU A 460 29.89 -11.99 25.99
N ARG A 461 28.97 -11.42 26.77
CA ARG A 461 29.33 -10.57 27.91
C ARG A 461 30.02 -11.38 29.01
N GLU A 462 29.48 -12.55 29.35
CA GLU A 462 30.07 -13.46 30.33
C GLU A 462 31.48 -13.90 29.90
N GLU A 463 31.65 -14.34 28.65
CA GLU A 463 32.96 -14.73 28.11
C GLU A 463 33.99 -13.57 28.16
N ILE A 464 33.58 -12.35 27.80
CA ILE A 464 34.46 -11.18 27.91
C ILE A 464 34.86 -10.93 29.36
N GLU A 465 33.93 -11.09 30.30
CA GLU A 465 34.19 -10.88 31.72
C GLU A 465 35.14 -11.94 32.31
N GLU A 466 34.95 -13.20 31.93
CA GLU A 466 35.88 -14.30 32.26
C GLU A 466 37.29 -14.04 31.72
N LEU A 467 37.40 -13.69 30.44
CA LEU A 467 38.68 -13.34 29.82
C LEU A 467 39.34 -12.14 30.48
N GLN A 468 38.56 -11.14 30.93
CA GLN A 468 39.08 -10.00 31.69
C GLN A 468 39.61 -10.41 33.06
N ILE A 469 38.92 -11.31 33.77
CA ILE A 469 39.37 -11.84 35.06
C ILE A 469 40.67 -12.63 34.86
N GLU A 470 40.72 -13.53 33.88
CA GLU A 470 41.91 -14.30 33.57
C GLU A 470 43.10 -13.41 33.18
N ASN A 471 42.86 -12.37 32.37
CA ASN A 471 43.93 -11.42 32.01
C ASN A 471 44.46 -10.67 33.25
N LYS A 472 43.57 -10.26 34.17
CA LYS A 472 43.96 -9.63 35.44
C LYS A 472 44.80 -10.57 36.31
N THR A 473 44.43 -11.85 36.43
CA THR A 473 45.18 -12.83 37.24
C THR A 473 46.53 -13.16 36.61
N GLN A 474 46.60 -13.31 35.28
CA GLN A 474 47.87 -13.48 34.58
C GLN A 474 48.79 -12.27 34.79
N LYS A 475 48.25 -11.05 34.74
CA LYS A 475 49.00 -9.81 34.98
C LYS A 475 49.54 -9.69 36.40
N THR A 476 48.78 -10.10 37.42
CA THR A 476 49.26 -10.10 38.81
C THR A 476 50.34 -11.16 39.03
N HIS A 477 50.17 -12.36 38.46
CA HIS A 477 51.18 -13.41 38.52
C HIS A 477 52.50 -12.99 37.87
N LEU A 478 52.46 -12.29 36.72
CA LEU A 478 53.65 -11.73 36.09
C LEU A 478 54.37 -10.73 37.00
N LYS A 479 53.64 -9.79 37.62
CA LYS A 479 54.23 -8.83 38.57
C LYS A 479 54.91 -9.53 39.76
N GLN A 480 54.29 -10.57 40.30
CA GLN A 480 54.87 -11.36 41.38
C GLN A 480 56.18 -12.02 40.93
N LYS A 481 56.20 -12.63 39.74
CA LYS A 481 57.39 -13.25 39.18
C LYS A 481 58.52 -12.25 38.94
N ASP A 482 58.20 -11.03 38.54
CA ASP A 482 59.18 -9.97 38.36
C ASP A 482 59.76 -9.50 39.71
N GLU A 483 58.95 -9.38 40.77
CA GLU A 483 59.47 -9.07 42.11
C GLU A 483 60.36 -10.20 42.66
N GLU A 484 60.00 -11.47 42.43
CA GLU A 484 60.84 -12.62 42.76
C GLU A 484 62.21 -12.54 42.04
N LYS A 485 62.20 -12.28 40.72
CA LYS A 485 63.43 -12.10 39.94
C LYS A 485 64.26 -10.92 40.45
N MET A 486 63.62 -9.79 40.77
CA MET A 486 64.31 -8.64 41.36
C MET A 486 64.93 -8.97 42.72
N GLY A 487 64.24 -9.74 43.57
CA GLY A 487 64.77 -10.23 44.85
C GLY A 487 66.00 -11.12 44.69
N VAL A 488 66.00 -12.01 43.68
CA VAL A 488 67.17 -12.84 43.34
C VAL A 488 68.32 -11.98 42.83
N ILE A 489 68.06 -11.01 41.94
CA ILE A 489 69.08 -10.07 41.44
C ILE A 489 69.71 -9.27 42.58
N ARG A 490 68.90 -8.79 43.54
CA ARG A 490 69.40 -8.09 44.75
C ARG A 490 70.32 -9.00 45.58
N HIS A 491 69.93 -10.25 45.84
CA HIS A 491 70.75 -11.22 46.56
C HIS A 491 72.07 -11.54 45.85
N LEU A 492 72.02 -11.81 44.54
CA LEU A 492 73.22 -12.10 43.75
C LEU A 492 74.17 -10.89 43.73
N SER A 493 73.64 -9.67 43.64
CA SER A 493 74.43 -8.45 43.69
C SER A 493 75.17 -8.30 45.03
N LEU A 494 74.46 -8.55 46.14
CA LEU A 494 75.05 -8.57 47.50
C LEU A 494 76.18 -9.61 47.62
N ALA A 495 75.95 -10.83 47.13
CA ALA A 495 76.97 -11.89 47.14
C ALA A 495 78.20 -11.51 46.30
N ILE A 496 78.00 -10.92 45.12
CA ILE A 496 79.09 -10.43 44.26
C ILE A 496 79.91 -9.35 44.97
N ASP A 497 79.26 -8.41 45.67
CA ASP A 497 79.96 -7.33 46.36
C ASP A 497 80.74 -7.82 47.58
N LEU A 498 80.22 -8.79 48.32
CA LEU A 498 80.98 -9.49 49.37
C LEU A 498 82.21 -10.20 48.79
N LEU A 499 82.05 -10.93 47.69
CA LEU A 499 83.16 -11.59 46.99
C LEU A 499 84.19 -10.57 46.49
N LYS A 500 83.78 -9.40 46.00
CA LYS A 500 84.71 -8.31 45.63
C LYS A 500 85.47 -7.79 46.84
N GLN A 501 84.80 -7.53 47.97
CA GLN A 501 85.46 -7.08 49.19
C GLN A 501 86.49 -8.10 49.70
N GLU A 502 86.14 -9.39 49.69
CA GLU A 502 87.06 -10.45 50.08
C GLU A 502 88.24 -10.56 49.10
N ASN A 503 88.00 -10.42 47.79
CA ASN A 503 89.07 -10.34 46.80
C ASN A 503 90.01 -9.15 47.05
N VAL A 504 89.50 -7.97 47.41
CA VAL A 504 90.32 -6.82 47.79
C VAL A 504 91.16 -7.14 49.04
N LYS A 505 90.55 -7.76 50.07
CA LYS A 505 91.28 -8.20 51.28
C LYS A 505 92.38 -9.20 50.93
N MET A 506 92.09 -10.24 50.16
CA MET A 506 93.07 -11.23 49.71
C MET A 506 94.21 -10.58 48.93
N ARG A 507 93.92 -9.68 47.99
CA ARG A 507 94.95 -8.91 47.27
C ARG A 507 95.83 -8.10 48.23
N SER A 508 95.24 -7.44 49.22
CA SER A 508 96.01 -6.69 50.23
C SER A 508 96.89 -7.58 51.11
N PHE A 509 96.43 -8.78 51.47
CA PHE A 509 97.24 -9.77 52.19
C PHE A 509 98.40 -10.26 51.32
N ILE A 510 98.14 -10.57 50.05
CA ILE A 510 99.18 -10.97 49.10
C ILE A 510 100.21 -9.84 48.94
N SER A 511 99.81 -8.59 48.80
CA SER A 511 100.72 -7.44 48.74
C SER A 511 101.57 -7.31 50.01
N LYS A 512 100.98 -7.43 51.20
CA LYS A 512 101.71 -7.39 52.48
C LYS A 512 102.67 -8.56 52.65
N GLU A 513 102.29 -9.75 52.18
CA GLU A 513 103.12 -10.96 52.23
C GLU A 513 104.31 -10.86 51.24
N LEU A 514 104.08 -10.24 50.07
CA LEU A 514 105.14 -9.90 49.11
C LEU A 514 106.09 -8.85 49.68
N GLU A 515 105.61 -7.79 50.33
CA GLU A 515 106.44 -6.79 51.02
C GLU A 515 107.28 -7.40 52.14
N LYS A 516 106.72 -8.33 52.93
CA LYS A 516 107.48 -9.08 53.96
C LYS A 516 108.56 -9.99 53.36
N LYS A 517 108.29 -10.64 52.21
CA LYS A 517 109.29 -11.44 51.50
C LYS A 517 110.39 -10.59 50.86
N TRP A 518 110.07 -9.37 50.40
CA TRP A 518 111.04 -8.45 49.80
C TRP A 518 111.88 -7.66 50.81
N ASN A 519 111.38 -7.44 52.04
CA ASN A 519 112.14 -6.81 53.12
C ASN A 519 113.14 -7.75 53.85
N ASN A 520 113.24 -9.02 53.44
CA ASN A 520 114.08 -10.03 54.09
C ASN A 520 115.18 -10.75 53.26
N PRO A 521 115.49 -10.45 51.97
CA PRO A 521 116.63 -11.07 51.29
C PRO A 521 117.94 -10.26 51.32
N PHE A 522 117.94 -8.96 51.63
CA PHE A 522 119.14 -8.12 51.49
C PHE A 522 120.05 -8.03 52.73
N ASN A 523 119.59 -8.41 53.92
CA ASN A 523 120.37 -8.27 55.16
C ASN A 523 121.30 -9.45 55.52
N LYS A 524 121.45 -10.46 54.66
CA LYS A 524 122.37 -11.60 54.91
C LYS A 524 123.55 -11.72 53.93
N LEU A 525 123.66 -10.85 52.92
CA LEU A 525 124.70 -10.96 51.88
C LEU A 525 125.87 -9.98 51.99
N PHE A 526 125.89 -9.05 52.96
CA PHE A 526 126.92 -8.01 53.04
C PHE A 526 127.85 -8.01 54.28
N ASN A 527 127.83 -9.05 55.13
CA ASN A 527 128.64 -9.11 56.36
C ASN A 527 129.72 -10.21 56.37
N ARG A 528 130.37 -10.49 55.23
CA ARG A 528 131.57 -11.35 55.21
C ARG A 528 132.52 -11.04 54.05
N ALA A 529 132.99 -9.80 53.96
CA ALA A 529 134.18 -9.47 53.17
C ALA A 529 134.87 -8.21 53.73
N SER A 530 136.19 -8.33 53.96
CA SER A 530 137.17 -7.28 54.23
C SER A 530 137.57 -7.02 55.70
N LYS A 531 138.54 -7.81 56.16
CA LYS A 531 139.75 -7.30 56.84
C LYS A 531 140.94 -8.19 56.44
N ASN A 532 141.72 -7.71 55.48
CA ASN A 532 143.10 -8.12 55.25
C ASN A 532 143.98 -7.52 56.36
N GLN A 533 145.01 -8.24 56.82
CA GLN A 533 146.41 -7.82 56.67
C GLN A 533 147.38 -8.81 57.33
N THR A 534 148.33 -9.26 56.52
CA THR A 534 149.53 -10.03 56.85
C THR A 534 150.71 -9.06 57.00
N SER A 535 151.72 -9.46 57.79
CA SER A 535 153.16 -9.13 57.64
C SER A 535 153.84 -8.29 58.75
N VAL A 536 154.41 -9.02 59.72
CA VAL A 536 155.83 -9.05 60.17
C VAL A 536 156.64 -7.75 60.35
N MET A 537 157.16 -7.60 61.58
CA MET A 537 158.22 -6.68 62.09
C MET A 537 159.65 -7.04 61.62
N PRO A 538 160.61 -6.10 61.73
CA PRO A 538 162.03 -6.43 61.89
C PRO A 538 162.66 -5.91 63.20
N ILE A 539 163.55 -6.75 63.76
CA ILE A 539 164.41 -6.66 64.97
C ILE A 539 163.71 -6.94 66.31
#